data_AF-A0A9P6BWR8-F1
#
_entry.id   AF-A0A9P6BWR8-F1
#
_cell.length_a   1.000
_cell.length_b   1.000
_cell.length_c   1.000
_cell.angle_alpha   90.00
_cell.angle_beta   90.00
_cell.angle_gamma   90.00
#
_symmetry.space_group_name_H-M   'P 1'
#
loop_
_entity.id
_entity.type
_entity.pdbx_description
1 polymer ?
#
loop_
_entity_poly.entity_id
_entity_poly.type
_entity_poly.pdbx_seq_one_letter_code
_entity_poly.pdbx_strand_id
1 'polypeptide(L)'
;MKPRIPYVPRVRAPREPETKVVEGTAPPSLNAIPYVSKLPKADIPKHLLSTLTVSSAPSKENIQSIERAFLPKVLDADSHGRHLKVLLWIEEYKMEQDLERYDMIGSTLSRNMPFYHLDIPGLAEKRPSVLTGDRILVRKIDSEQGHWHAGHV
;
A
#
# COMPACT_ATOMS: atom_id res chain seq x y z
N MET A 1 23.98 -18.14 6.44
CA MET A 1 24.64 -16.81 6.49
C MET A 1 24.20 -16.09 7.75
N LYS A 2 25.11 -15.43 8.47
CA LYS A 2 24.75 -14.61 9.64
C LYS A 2 24.45 -13.17 9.17
N PRO A 3 23.45 -12.48 9.75
CA PRO A 3 23.16 -11.10 9.39
C PRO A 3 24.37 -10.21 9.70
N ARG A 4 24.75 -9.33 8.76
CA ARG A 4 25.90 -8.42 8.90
C ARG A 4 25.61 -7.23 9.81
N ILE A 5 24.35 -6.93 10.11
CA ILE A 5 23.90 -5.80 10.92
C ILE A 5 22.76 -6.29 11.83
N PRO A 6 22.72 -5.90 13.12
CA PRO A 6 21.58 -6.18 14.00
C PRO A 6 20.26 -5.70 13.38
N TYR A 7 19.19 -6.48 13.58
CA TYR A 7 17.86 -6.06 13.16
C TYR A 7 17.46 -4.79 13.93
N VAL A 8 17.24 -3.70 13.19
CA VAL A 8 16.68 -2.47 13.75
C VAL A 8 15.20 -2.42 13.37
N PRO A 9 14.28 -2.51 14.34
CA PRO A 9 12.86 -2.33 14.06
C PRO A 9 12.64 -0.95 13.44
N ARG A 10 12.05 -0.91 12.23
CA ARG A 10 11.67 0.36 11.63
C ARG A 10 10.47 0.93 12.40
N VAL A 11 10.62 2.15 12.90
CA VAL A 11 9.52 2.91 13.48
C VAL A 11 8.63 3.38 12.33
N ARG A 12 7.32 3.15 12.45
CA ARG A 12 6.36 3.70 11.48
C ARG A 12 6.47 5.22 11.49
N ALA A 13 6.76 5.79 10.34
CA ALA A 13 6.68 7.22 10.18
C ALA A 13 5.21 7.64 10.06
N PRO A 14 4.82 8.79 10.65
CA PRO A 14 3.52 9.36 10.37
C PRO A 14 3.45 9.74 8.88
N ARG A 15 2.48 9.18 8.16
CA ARG A 15 2.25 9.49 6.75
C ARG A 15 1.44 10.79 6.63
N GLU A 16 1.94 11.71 5.82
CA GLU A 16 1.21 12.93 5.48
C GLU A 16 0.14 12.65 4.41
N PRO A 17 -0.99 13.38 4.43
CA PRO A 17 -2.06 13.18 3.46
C PRO A 17 -1.57 13.48 2.03
N GLU A 18 -2.00 12.67 1.07
CA GLU A 18 -1.63 12.78 -0.36
C GLU A 18 -2.59 13.70 -1.13
N THR A 19 -2.72 14.95 -0.70
CA THR A 19 -3.78 15.85 -1.21
C THR A 19 -3.51 16.31 -2.65
N LYS A 20 -2.27 16.66 -2.98
CA LYS A 20 -1.88 17.21 -4.28
C LYS A 20 -0.74 16.39 -4.88
N VAL A 21 -1.10 15.34 -5.59
CA VAL A 21 -0.15 14.48 -6.32
C VAL A 21 0.05 14.99 -7.75
N VAL A 22 1.30 15.25 -8.12
CA VAL A 22 1.71 15.55 -9.49
C VAL A 22 2.09 14.25 -10.16
N GLU A 23 1.32 13.85 -11.18
CA GLU A 23 1.54 12.59 -11.90
C GLU A 23 2.76 12.66 -12.82
N GLY A 24 3.59 11.60 -12.77
CA GLY A 24 4.72 11.40 -13.67
C GLY A 24 4.32 10.68 -14.96
N THR A 25 5.30 10.48 -15.84
CA THR A 25 5.09 9.70 -17.07
C THR A 25 5.31 8.21 -16.77
N ALA A 26 4.29 7.38 -17.02
CA ALA A 26 4.41 5.93 -16.89
C ALA A 26 5.30 5.37 -18.01
N PRO A 27 6.04 4.27 -17.77
CA PRO A 27 6.80 3.60 -18.81
C PRO A 27 5.87 3.12 -19.94
N PRO A 28 6.34 3.11 -21.20
CA PRO A 28 5.55 2.55 -22.29
C PRO A 28 5.29 1.07 -22.02
N SER A 29 4.02 0.69 -22.03
CA SER A 29 3.62 -0.70 -21.87
C SER A 29 3.83 -1.45 -23.18
N LEU A 30 4.74 -2.42 -23.20
CA LEU A 30 5.10 -3.13 -24.44
C LEU A 30 3.95 -3.95 -25.04
N ASN A 31 2.97 -4.38 -24.22
CA ASN A 31 1.86 -5.26 -24.61
C ASN A 31 0.51 -4.92 -23.91
N ALA A 32 0.23 -3.66 -23.58
CA ALA A 32 -1.01 -3.36 -22.86
C ALA A 32 -2.26 -3.57 -23.71
N ILE A 33 -3.18 -4.40 -23.22
CA ILE A 33 -4.56 -4.43 -23.71
C ILE A 33 -5.17 -3.05 -23.44
N PRO A 34 -5.70 -2.35 -24.46
CA PRO A 34 -6.33 -1.06 -24.26
C PRO A 34 -7.61 -1.23 -23.45
N TYR A 35 -7.59 -0.84 -22.18
CA TYR A 35 -8.79 -0.81 -21.36
C TYR A 35 -9.70 0.35 -21.81
N VAL A 36 -10.97 0.04 -22.09
CA VAL A 36 -11.97 1.01 -22.58
C VAL A 36 -12.36 2.01 -21.49
N SER A 37 -12.33 1.60 -20.22
CA SER A 37 -12.73 2.43 -19.08
C SER A 37 -11.93 2.09 -17.83
N LYS A 38 -11.76 3.07 -16.93
CA LYS A 38 -11.20 2.84 -15.60
C LYS A 38 -12.20 2.04 -14.75
N LEU A 39 -11.70 1.05 -14.02
CA LEU A 39 -12.51 0.35 -13.03
C LEU A 39 -12.83 1.30 -11.85
N PRO A 40 -14.03 1.20 -11.27
CA PRO A 40 -14.36 1.95 -10.06
C PRO A 40 -13.52 1.49 -8.88
N LYS A 41 -13.24 2.40 -7.95
CA LYS A 41 -12.54 2.07 -6.70
C LYS A 41 -13.46 1.29 -5.76
N ALA A 42 -12.91 0.29 -5.09
CA ALA A 42 -13.62 -0.54 -4.12
C ALA A 42 -13.22 -0.14 -2.69
N ASP A 43 -13.55 1.10 -2.29
CA ASP A 43 -13.12 1.65 -1.01
C ASP A 43 -13.61 0.82 0.19
N ILE A 44 -12.76 0.72 1.22
CA ILE A 44 -13.08 0.00 2.45
C ILE A 44 -14.20 0.74 3.20
N PRO A 45 -15.29 0.06 3.62
CA PRO A 45 -16.36 0.68 4.38
C PRO A 45 -15.84 1.30 5.69
N LYS A 46 -16.24 2.55 5.97
CA LYS A 46 -15.78 3.32 7.14
C LYS A 46 -15.93 2.57 8.47
N HIS A 47 -17.03 1.84 8.65
CA HIS A 47 -17.25 1.04 9.85
C HIS A 47 -16.23 -0.10 9.99
N LEU A 48 -15.95 -0.82 8.91
CA LEU A 48 -14.93 -1.87 8.90
C LEU A 48 -13.54 -1.28 9.15
N LEU A 49 -13.20 -0.18 8.46
CA LEU A 49 -11.95 0.54 8.67
C LEU A 49 -11.78 0.94 10.15
N SER A 50 -12.81 1.51 10.77
CA SER A 50 -12.75 1.89 12.19
C SER A 50 -12.44 0.70 13.11
N THR A 51 -13.02 -0.48 12.84
CA THR A 51 -12.71 -1.70 13.62
C THR A 51 -11.29 -2.22 13.39
N LEU A 52 -10.75 -2.04 12.17
CA LEU A 52 -9.39 -2.45 11.82
C LEU A 52 -8.32 -1.48 12.34
N THR A 53 -8.65 -0.20 12.55
CA THR A 53 -7.71 0.80 13.06
C THR A 53 -7.53 0.74 14.58
N VAL A 54 -8.53 0.25 15.34
CA VAL A 54 -8.49 0.19 16.82
C VAL A 54 -7.27 -0.56 17.35
N SER A 55 -6.80 -1.60 16.66
CA SER A 55 -5.53 -2.24 17.00
C SER A 55 -4.75 -2.67 15.76
N SER A 56 -3.44 -2.41 15.77
CA SER A 56 -2.53 -2.87 14.71
C SER A 56 -2.29 -4.39 14.72
N ALA A 57 -2.71 -5.08 15.78
CA ALA A 57 -2.62 -6.53 15.91
C ALA A 57 -4.02 -7.13 16.08
N PRO A 58 -4.29 -8.32 15.53
CA PRO A 58 -5.57 -8.98 15.69
C PRO A 58 -5.78 -9.34 17.17
N SER A 59 -6.72 -8.66 17.84
CA SER A 59 -7.20 -9.07 19.16
C SER A 59 -8.40 -9.99 19.02
N LYS A 60 -8.63 -10.82 20.04
CA LYS A 60 -9.80 -11.71 20.06
C LYS A 60 -11.11 -10.93 20.01
N GLU A 61 -11.19 -9.78 20.68
CA GLU A 61 -12.39 -8.93 20.63
C GLU A 61 -12.63 -8.37 19.23
N ASN A 62 -11.57 -7.94 18.54
CA ASN A 62 -11.68 -7.34 17.21
C ASN A 62 -12.09 -8.37 16.16
N ILE A 63 -11.54 -9.58 16.20
CA ILE A 63 -11.96 -10.68 15.34
C ILE A 63 -13.44 -10.98 15.55
N GLN A 64 -13.88 -11.13 16.81
CA GLN A 64 -15.29 -11.40 17.12
C GLN A 64 -16.22 -10.26 16.67
N SER A 65 -15.78 -9.01 16.79
CA SER A 65 -16.53 -7.85 16.30
C SER A 65 -16.71 -7.92 14.78
N ILE A 66 -15.63 -8.23 14.04
CA ILE A 66 -15.67 -8.34 12.58
C ILE A 66 -16.57 -9.50 12.14
N GLU A 67 -16.42 -10.67 12.75
CA GLU A 67 -17.24 -11.84 12.46
C GLU A 67 -18.73 -11.57 12.67
N ARG A 68 -19.09 -10.89 13.77
CA ARG A 68 -20.50 -10.59 14.08
C ARG A 68 -21.09 -9.47 13.22
N ALA A 69 -20.29 -8.46 12.89
CA ALA A 69 -20.78 -7.24 12.24
C ALA A 69 -20.75 -7.30 10.72
N PHE A 70 -19.76 -7.97 10.12
CA PHE A 70 -19.52 -7.91 8.67
C PHE A 70 -19.62 -9.26 7.95
N LEU A 71 -19.31 -10.37 8.62
CA LEU A 71 -19.39 -11.70 8.01
C LEU A 71 -20.79 -12.31 8.13
N PRO A 72 -21.25 -13.07 7.11
CA PRO A 72 -22.51 -13.79 7.21
C PRO A 72 -22.40 -14.95 8.20
N LYS A 73 -23.50 -15.23 8.93
CA LYS A 73 -23.57 -16.36 9.89
C LYS A 73 -23.49 -17.73 9.21
N VAL A 74 -24.03 -17.82 7.99
CA VAL A 74 -24.04 -19.03 7.16
C VAL A 74 -23.39 -18.68 5.84
N LEU A 75 -22.44 -19.50 5.40
CA LEU A 75 -21.79 -19.37 4.10
C LEU A 75 -22.52 -20.25 3.08
N ASP A 76 -23.27 -19.61 2.19
CA ASP A 76 -24.02 -20.24 1.10
C ASP A 76 -23.77 -19.48 -0.21
N ALA A 77 -24.40 -19.91 -1.31
CA ALA A 77 -24.21 -19.30 -2.62
C ALA A 77 -24.59 -17.80 -2.65
N ASP A 78 -25.58 -17.39 -1.85
CA ASP A 78 -26.08 -16.02 -1.80
C ASP A 78 -25.19 -15.13 -0.92
N SER A 79 -24.63 -15.69 0.17
CA SER A 79 -23.81 -14.97 1.14
C SER A 79 -22.31 -14.96 0.80
N HIS A 80 -21.86 -15.86 -0.08
CA HIS A 80 -20.46 -16.02 -0.49
C HIS A 80 -19.85 -14.72 -1.03
N GLY A 81 -20.57 -13.98 -1.89
CA GLY A 81 -20.07 -12.73 -2.44
C GLY A 81 -19.84 -11.64 -1.39
N ARG A 82 -20.71 -11.58 -0.36
CA ARG A 82 -20.52 -10.66 0.78
C ARG A 82 -19.33 -11.08 1.62
N HIS A 83 -19.19 -12.38 1.89
CA HIS A 83 -18.08 -12.92 2.67
C HIS A 83 -16.72 -12.58 2.04
N LEU A 84 -16.53 -12.89 0.75
CA LEU A 84 -15.27 -12.60 0.05
C LEU A 84 -14.97 -11.10 -0.02
N LYS A 85 -15.99 -10.26 -0.22
CA LYS A 85 -15.80 -8.80 -0.26
C LYS A 85 -15.20 -8.27 1.04
N VAL A 86 -15.68 -8.77 2.18
CA VAL A 86 -15.15 -8.37 3.50
C VAL A 86 -13.71 -8.83 3.66
N LEU A 87 -13.39 -10.07 3.25
CA LEU A 87 -12.02 -10.57 3.32
C LEU A 87 -11.06 -9.76 2.46
N LEU A 88 -11.46 -9.42 1.22
CA LEU A 88 -10.66 -8.59 0.33
C LEU A 88 -10.37 -7.21 0.92
N TRP A 89 -11.35 -6.57 1.57
CA TRP A 89 -11.11 -5.29 2.24
C TRP A 89 -10.16 -5.39 3.43
N ILE A 90 -10.22 -6.49 4.18
CA ILE A 90 -9.29 -6.74 5.29
C ILE A 90 -7.88 -6.99 4.75
N GLU A 91 -7.75 -7.74 3.66
CA GLU A 91 -6.48 -8.00 2.98
C GLU A 91 -5.86 -6.71 2.44
N GLU A 92 -6.64 -5.88 1.75
CA GLU A 92 -6.21 -4.57 1.23
C GLU A 92 -5.64 -3.69 2.35
N TYR A 93 -6.36 -3.57 3.46
CA TYR A 93 -5.89 -2.80 4.63
C TYR A 93 -4.56 -3.34 5.18
N LYS A 94 -4.43 -4.67 5.29
CA LYS A 94 -3.22 -5.31 5.81
C LYS A 94 -2.04 -5.12 4.85
N MET A 95 -2.30 -5.22 3.54
CA MET A 95 -1.33 -5.01 2.48
C MET A 95 -0.81 -3.57 2.47
N GLU A 96 -1.69 -2.57 2.61
CA GLU A 96 -1.29 -1.16 2.76
C GLU A 96 -0.36 -0.97 3.96
N GLN A 97 -0.75 -1.50 5.13
CA GLN A 97 0.08 -1.45 6.34
C GLN A 97 1.44 -2.18 6.23
N ASP A 98 1.52 -3.22 5.40
CA ASP A 98 2.76 -3.94 5.14
C ASP A 98 3.64 -3.20 4.15
N LEU A 99 3.05 -2.54 3.15
CA LEU A 99 3.75 -1.70 2.18
C LEU A 99 4.36 -0.47 2.85
N GLU A 100 3.64 0.15 3.78
CA GLU A 100 4.13 1.27 4.61
C GLU A 100 5.45 0.96 5.34
N ARG A 101 5.74 -0.31 5.63
CA ARG A 101 7.01 -0.70 6.28
C ARG A 101 8.23 -0.42 5.39
N TYR A 102 8.00 -0.29 4.10
CA TYR A 102 9.01 0.02 3.10
C TYR A 102 9.13 1.52 2.81
N ASP A 103 8.33 2.38 3.45
CA ASP A 103 8.48 3.82 3.34
C ASP A 103 9.89 4.24 3.77
N MET A 104 10.48 5.17 3.00
CA MET A 104 11.85 5.64 3.15
C MET A 104 11.86 7.15 3.40
N ILE A 105 12.53 7.58 4.45
CA ILE A 105 12.70 9.00 4.82
C ILE A 105 14.18 9.35 4.71
N GLY A 106 14.47 10.58 4.23
CA GLY A 106 15.85 11.04 4.12
C GLY A 106 16.65 10.33 3.03
N SER A 107 15.97 9.69 2.08
CA SER A 107 16.64 8.99 0.98
C SER A 107 16.98 9.93 -0.16
N THR A 108 18.15 9.72 -0.75
CA THR A 108 18.64 10.52 -1.87
C THR A 108 18.09 9.97 -3.17
N LEU A 109 17.28 10.78 -3.87
CA LEU A 109 16.87 10.51 -5.23
C LEU A 109 17.85 11.19 -6.19
N SER A 110 18.68 10.40 -6.88
CA SER A 110 19.69 10.93 -7.80
C SER A 110 19.15 11.04 -9.22
N ARG A 111 19.45 12.13 -9.91
CA ARG A 111 18.96 12.38 -11.27
C ARG A 111 19.88 11.70 -12.28
N ASN A 112 19.31 10.86 -13.15
CA ASN A 112 19.99 10.22 -14.27
C ASN A 112 19.12 10.31 -15.53
N MET A 113 19.20 11.46 -16.21
CA MET A 113 18.25 11.84 -17.26
C MET A 113 18.02 10.76 -18.33
N PRO A 114 16.76 10.45 -18.69
CA PRO A 114 15.51 11.08 -18.25
C PRO A 114 14.95 10.55 -16.91
N PHE A 115 15.65 9.63 -16.24
CA PHE A 115 15.18 8.89 -15.07
C PHE A 115 15.73 9.45 -13.75
N TYR A 116 15.29 8.83 -12.65
CA TYR A 116 15.84 9.03 -11.32
C TYR A 116 16.20 7.67 -10.71
N HIS A 117 17.29 7.60 -9.96
CA HIS A 117 17.70 6.40 -9.24
C HIS A 117 17.48 6.58 -7.73
N LEU A 118 16.85 5.57 -7.13
CA LEU A 118 16.63 5.43 -5.70
C LEU A 118 17.19 4.08 -5.25
N ASP A 119 18.12 4.09 -4.30
CA ASP A 119 18.68 2.87 -3.73
C ASP A 119 17.72 2.30 -2.67
N ILE A 120 17.08 1.17 -2.97
CA ILE A 120 16.15 0.50 -2.07
C ILE A 120 16.84 -0.73 -1.43
N PRO A 121 17.13 -0.71 -0.11
CA PRO A 121 17.73 -1.86 0.56
C PRO A 121 16.74 -3.03 0.61
N GLY A 122 17.22 -4.25 0.33
CA GLY A 122 16.39 -5.48 0.36
C GLY A 122 15.62 -5.75 -0.93
N LEU A 123 15.66 -4.85 -1.93
CA LEU A 123 15.01 -5.06 -3.23
C LEU A 123 15.52 -6.34 -3.93
N ALA A 124 16.84 -6.60 -3.85
CA ALA A 124 17.44 -7.83 -4.39
C ALA A 124 16.93 -9.11 -3.72
N GLU A 125 16.37 -9.01 -2.51
CA GLU A 125 15.77 -10.11 -1.75
C GLU A 125 14.26 -10.26 -2.04
N LYS A 126 13.74 -9.52 -3.05
CA LYS A 126 12.32 -9.40 -3.41
C LYS A 126 11.44 -8.83 -2.30
N ARG A 127 12.01 -7.99 -1.43
CA ARG A 127 11.33 -7.36 -0.28
C ARG A 127 11.82 -5.90 -0.11
N PRO A 128 11.14 -4.90 -0.70
CA PRO A 128 9.85 -4.98 -1.38
C PRO A 128 9.94 -5.64 -2.75
N SER A 129 8.85 -6.25 -3.22
CA SER A 129 8.74 -6.67 -4.62
C SER A 129 8.25 -5.47 -5.42
N VAL A 130 8.97 -5.12 -6.48
CA VAL A 130 8.64 -3.98 -7.34
C VAL A 130 8.67 -4.46 -8.79
N LEU A 131 7.65 -4.08 -9.56
CA LEU A 131 7.47 -4.40 -10.97
C LEU A 131 7.50 -3.13 -11.80
N THR A 132 7.90 -3.25 -13.08
CA THR A 132 7.79 -2.15 -14.03
C THR A 132 6.34 -1.71 -14.15
N GLY A 133 6.10 -0.41 -14.04
CA GLY A 133 4.78 0.21 -14.00
C GLY A 133 4.27 0.50 -12.59
N ASP A 134 4.88 -0.06 -11.53
CA ASP A 134 4.54 0.27 -10.16
C ASP A 134 4.70 1.77 -9.90
N ARG A 135 3.78 2.32 -9.12
CA ARG A 135 3.72 3.75 -8.83
C ARG A 135 4.39 4.03 -7.49
N ILE A 136 5.37 4.93 -7.50
CA ILE A 136 6.10 5.38 -6.30
C ILE A 136 5.74 6.83 -6.02
N LEU A 137 5.46 7.15 -4.76
CA LEU A 137 5.22 8.52 -4.32
C LEU A 137 6.46 9.08 -3.62
N VAL A 138 6.87 10.27 -4.03
CA VAL A 138 8.03 10.96 -3.49
C VAL A 138 7.66 12.38 -3.11
N ARG A 139 8.20 12.84 -1.98
CA ARG A 139 8.08 14.20 -1.50
C ARG A 139 9.46 14.70 -1.09
N LYS A 140 9.76 15.98 -1.37
CA LYS A 140 10.94 16.63 -0.80
C LYS A 140 10.67 16.97 0.66
N ILE A 141 11.64 16.73 1.54
CA ILE A 141 11.48 16.97 2.98
C ILE A 141 10.95 18.38 3.27
N ASP A 142 11.47 19.39 2.55
CA ASP A 142 11.15 20.81 2.73
C ASP A 142 9.92 21.30 1.93
N SER A 143 9.14 20.41 1.31
CA SER A 143 7.95 20.81 0.56
C SER A 143 6.76 21.12 1.49
N GLU A 144 5.79 21.86 0.96
CA GLU A 144 4.48 22.00 1.59
C GLU A 144 3.85 20.61 1.87
N GLN A 145 3.12 20.52 2.98
CA GLN A 145 2.43 19.31 3.37
C GLN A 145 1.42 18.90 2.30
N GLY A 146 1.43 17.62 1.96
CA GLY A 146 0.53 17.03 0.97
C GLY A 146 0.81 17.34 -0.48
N HIS A 147 1.94 18.00 -0.80
CA HIS A 147 2.44 18.05 -2.17
C HIS A 147 3.34 16.85 -2.46
N TRP A 148 2.88 15.96 -3.33
CA TRP A 148 3.58 14.71 -3.70
C TRP A 148 3.85 14.65 -5.19
N HIS A 149 4.87 13.90 -5.58
CA HIS A 149 5.17 13.56 -6.97
C HIS A 149 5.02 12.04 -7.14
N ALA A 150 4.28 11.62 -8.16
CA ALA A 150 4.22 10.21 -8.55
C ALA A 150 5.27 9.94 -9.63
N GLY A 151 6.11 8.94 -9.37
CA GLY A 151 6.98 8.31 -10.36
C GLY A 151 6.49 6.90 -10.68
N HIS A 152 7.04 6.34 -11.76
CA HIS A 152 6.81 4.96 -12.14
C HIS A 152 8.14 4.24 -12.30
N VAL A 153 8.15 2.95 -11.99
CA VAL A 153 9.30 2.05 -12.14
C VAL A 153 9.43 1.56 -13.56
#